data_AF-A0A4C2E2N0-F1
#
_entry.id   AF-A0A4C2E2N0-F1
#
_cell.length_a   1.000
_cell.length_b   1.000
_cell.length_c   1.000
_cell.angle_alpha   90.00
_cell.angle_beta   90.00
_cell.angle_gamma   90.00
#
_symmetry.space_group_name_H-M   'P 1'
#
loop_
_entity.id
_entity.type
_entity.pdbx_description
1 polymer ?
#
loop_
_entity_poly.entity_id
_entity_poly.type
_entity_poly.pdbx_seq_one_letter_code
_entity_poly.pdbx_strand_id
1 'polypeptide(L)'
;MSSGQEAATTKSLSLVPSTFVLARSSRYHKCALFNVLPSDLTNESAFAGEKCRLFYGDVVLDEYIENGSSVPRYMLKFEWDRGGSRRRNMFCQTEIMDNVHKWNETISEWSSERCRIMMQCSDDRYILLELQICETNEERKFRDMLCRISEEFEIWAEIMGD
;
A
#
# COMPACT_ATOMS: atom_id res chain seq x y z
N MET A 1 30.60 -15.53 36.21
CA MET A 1 30.04 -15.68 34.85
C MET A 1 28.81 -14.77 34.79
N SER A 2 28.97 -13.57 34.22
CA SER A 2 27.87 -12.61 34.05
C SER A 2 27.50 -12.57 32.58
N SER A 3 26.42 -13.24 32.22
CA SER A 3 25.80 -13.14 30.90
C SER A 3 24.75 -12.03 30.96
N GLY A 4 25.16 -10.82 30.57
CA GLY A 4 24.23 -9.73 30.28
C GLY A 4 23.47 -10.06 28.99
N GLN A 5 22.16 -10.25 29.09
CA GLN A 5 21.29 -10.28 27.93
C GLN A 5 21.00 -8.83 27.53
N GLU A 6 21.62 -8.37 26.45
CA GLU A 6 21.17 -7.18 25.74
C GLU A 6 19.84 -7.52 25.05
N ALA A 7 18.76 -6.93 25.57
CA ALA A 7 17.46 -6.95 24.92
C ALA A 7 17.54 -6.11 23.64
N ALA A 8 17.52 -6.78 22.49
CA ALA A 8 17.35 -6.14 21.19
C ALA A 8 16.04 -5.34 21.20
N THR A 9 16.16 -4.02 21.36
CA THR A 9 15.03 -3.11 21.30
C THR A 9 14.78 -2.81 19.82
N THR A 10 13.92 -3.60 19.18
CA THR A 10 13.45 -3.29 17.83
C THR A 10 12.61 -2.02 17.92
N LYS A 11 13.24 -0.86 17.73
CA LYS A 11 12.53 0.40 17.50
C LYS A 11 11.73 0.22 16.21
N SER A 12 10.41 0.06 16.35
CA SER A 12 9.49 0.34 15.25
C SER A 12 9.66 1.83 14.94
N LEU A 13 10.47 2.14 13.93
CA LEU A 13 10.50 3.46 13.32
C LEU A 13 9.12 3.66 12.72
N SER A 14 8.31 4.53 13.31
CA SER A 14 7.10 5.00 12.65
C SER A 14 7.55 5.73 11.39
N LEU A 15 7.29 5.13 10.23
CA LEU A 15 7.55 5.72 8.90
C LEU A 15 6.76 7.02 8.68
N VAL A 16 5.77 7.27 9.54
CA VAL A 16 4.99 8.49 9.59
C VAL A 16 5.58 9.43 10.66
N PRO A 17 6.01 10.66 10.29
CA PRO A 17 6.48 11.65 11.25
C PRO A 17 5.43 11.99 12.32
N SER A 18 5.86 12.41 13.51
CA SER A 18 4.95 12.75 14.63
C SER A 18 4.04 13.95 14.37
N THR A 19 4.25 14.68 13.28
CA THR A 19 3.43 15.83 12.84
C THR A 19 2.16 15.40 12.11
N PHE A 20 2.01 14.12 11.77
CA PHE A 20 0.84 13.57 11.10
C PHE A 20 -0.17 12.99 12.07
N VAL A 21 -1.43 13.32 11.84
CA VAL A 21 -2.58 12.75 12.56
C VAL A 21 -3.36 11.87 11.59
N LEU A 22 -3.67 10.63 12.01
CA LEU A 22 -4.55 9.74 11.26
C LEU A 22 -5.96 10.34 11.24
N ALA A 23 -6.43 10.76 10.07
CA ALA A 23 -7.75 11.34 9.87
C ALA A 23 -8.82 10.27 9.60
N ARG A 24 -8.49 9.30 8.75
CA ARG A 24 -9.39 8.22 8.34
C ARG A 24 -8.61 6.95 8.04
N SER A 25 -9.24 5.81 8.28
CA SER A 25 -8.70 4.49 7.94
C SER A 25 -9.81 3.66 7.32
N SER A 26 -9.63 3.29 6.06
CA SER A 26 -10.55 2.45 5.29
C SER A 26 -9.95 1.07 5.14
N ARG A 27 -10.77 0.02 5.30
CA ARG A 27 -10.32 -1.37 5.24
C ARG A 27 -11.07 -2.13 4.16
N TYR A 28 -10.32 -2.96 3.45
CA TYR A 28 -10.78 -3.83 2.39
C TYR A 28 -10.36 -5.26 2.67
N HIS A 29 -11.32 -6.18 2.63
CA HIS A 29 -11.10 -7.56 3.03
C HIS A 29 -10.79 -8.49 1.85
N LYS A 30 -10.14 -9.62 2.16
CA LYS A 30 -9.87 -10.71 1.21
C LYS A 30 -9.11 -10.23 -0.04
N CYS A 31 -8.01 -9.54 0.19
CA CYS A 31 -7.11 -9.06 -0.82
C CYS A 31 -5.91 -10.00 -0.96
N ALA A 32 -5.41 -10.15 -2.18
CA ALA A 32 -4.21 -10.91 -2.50
C ALA A 32 -3.17 -10.03 -3.19
N LEU A 33 -1.90 -10.23 -2.85
CA LEU A 33 -0.78 -9.68 -3.64
C LEU A 33 -0.04 -10.81 -4.35
N PHE A 34 0.32 -10.54 -5.59
CA PHE A 34 1.11 -11.42 -6.43
C PHE A 34 2.37 -10.71 -6.91
N ASN A 35 3.43 -11.48 -7.16
CA ASN A 35 4.60 -10.93 -7.84
C ASN A 35 4.26 -10.54 -9.29
N VAL A 36 4.89 -9.47 -9.77
CA VAL A 36 4.95 -9.15 -11.21
C VAL A 36 6.32 -9.57 -11.72
N LEU A 37 6.34 -10.46 -12.71
CA LEU A 37 7.58 -10.90 -13.34
C LEU A 37 7.93 -9.94 -14.49
N PRO A 38 9.23 -9.61 -14.68
CA PRO A 38 9.66 -8.76 -15.78
C PRO A 38 9.38 -9.43 -17.12
N SER A 39 8.59 -8.77 -17.97
CA SER A 39 8.13 -9.30 -19.26
C SER A 39 9.28 -9.56 -20.25
N ASP A 40 10.41 -8.88 -20.07
CA ASP A 40 11.64 -9.03 -20.85
C ASP A 40 12.48 -10.25 -20.42
N LEU A 41 12.30 -10.75 -19.20
CA LEU A 41 13.05 -11.87 -18.63
C LEU A 41 12.25 -13.17 -18.56
N THR A 42 10.93 -13.11 -18.72
CA THR A 42 10.05 -14.29 -18.67
C THR A 42 9.28 -14.48 -19.96
N ASN A 43 9.53 -15.59 -20.65
CA ASN A 43 8.65 -16.06 -21.71
C ASN A 43 7.32 -16.46 -21.05
N GLU A 44 6.24 -15.71 -21.29
CA GLU A 44 4.89 -15.99 -20.74
C GLU A 44 4.39 -17.41 -21.07
N SER A 45 5.00 -18.04 -22.08
CA SER A 45 4.75 -19.43 -22.50
C SER A 45 5.56 -20.48 -21.72
N ALA A 46 6.72 -20.12 -21.14
CA ALA A 46 7.63 -21.04 -20.46
C ALA A 46 7.41 -21.07 -18.94
N PHE A 47 7.06 -19.93 -18.35
CA PHE A 47 6.38 -19.88 -17.05
C PHE A 47 4.91 -19.84 -17.39
N ALA A 48 4.18 -20.94 -17.24
CA ALA A 48 2.75 -21.00 -17.54
C ALA A 48 1.91 -20.13 -16.57
N GLY A 49 2.11 -18.81 -16.58
CA GLY A 49 1.28 -17.81 -15.90
C GLY A 49 1.13 -17.95 -14.38
N GLU A 50 1.90 -18.81 -13.70
CA GLU A 50 1.75 -19.00 -12.25
C GLU A 50 2.35 -17.82 -11.49
N LYS A 51 1.55 -16.77 -11.37
CA LYS A 51 1.74 -15.69 -10.42
C LYS A 51 1.82 -16.28 -9.02
N CYS A 52 2.95 -16.09 -8.36
CA CYS A 52 3.14 -16.50 -6.97
C CYS A 52 2.37 -15.54 -6.06
N ARG A 53 1.38 -16.07 -5.34
CA ARG A 53 0.68 -15.32 -4.31
C ARG A 53 1.62 -15.10 -3.12
N LEU A 54 2.02 -13.86 -2.90
CA LEU A 54 2.90 -13.46 -1.81
C LEU A 54 2.12 -13.19 -0.52
N PHE A 55 0.88 -12.72 -0.65
CA PHE A 55 0.06 -12.29 0.48
C PHE A 55 -1.44 -12.57 0.25
N TYR A 56 -2.14 -12.82 1.36
CA TYR A 56 -3.60 -12.87 1.42
C TYR A 56 -4.06 -12.33 2.78
N GLY A 57 -4.89 -11.29 2.79
CA GLY A 57 -5.32 -10.61 4.00
C GLY A 57 -6.12 -9.35 3.70
N ASP A 58 -5.96 -8.32 4.53
CA ASP A 58 -6.65 -7.05 4.39
C ASP A 58 -5.74 -5.98 3.78
N VAL A 59 -6.34 -5.09 2.98
CA VAL A 59 -5.74 -3.80 2.61
C VAL A 59 -6.34 -2.71 3.49
N VAL A 60 -5.47 -1.87 4.05
CA VAL A 60 -5.85 -0.71 4.83
C VAL A 60 -5.32 0.53 4.13
N LEU A 61 -6.21 1.46 3.82
CA LEU A 61 -5.87 2.77 3.30
C LEU A 61 -6.00 3.78 4.44
N ASP A 62 -4.85 4.27 4.90
CA ASP A 62 -4.81 5.31 5.91
C ASP A 62 -4.64 6.67 5.25
N GLU A 63 -5.41 7.63 5.73
CA GLU A 63 -5.33 9.04 5.39
C GLU A 63 -4.80 9.81 6.59
N TYR A 64 -3.76 10.60 6.35
CA TYR A 64 -3.11 11.43 7.33
C TYR A 64 -3.23 12.89 6.94
N ILE A 65 -3.35 13.74 7.96
CA ILE A 65 -3.26 15.19 7.81
C ILE A 65 -2.04 15.65 8.60
N GLU A 66 -1.18 16.43 7.96
CA GLU A 66 -0.07 17.08 8.66
C GLU A 66 -0.57 18.32 9.38
N ASN A 67 -0.09 18.54 10.61
CA ASN A 67 -0.39 19.78 11.33
C ASN A 67 0.00 21.02 10.52
N GLY A 68 -0.99 21.82 10.13
CA GLY A 68 -0.79 23.04 9.35
C GLY A 68 -0.81 22.85 7.82
N SER A 69 -0.97 21.62 7.33
CA SER A 69 -1.27 21.34 5.92
C SER A 69 -2.74 21.02 5.74
N SER A 70 -3.31 21.49 4.63
CA SER A 70 -4.65 21.08 4.17
C SER A 70 -4.60 19.90 3.20
N VAL A 71 -3.40 19.53 2.73
CA VAL A 71 -3.23 18.47 1.74
C VAL A 71 -3.19 17.12 2.46
N PRO A 72 -4.15 16.21 2.17
CA PRO A 72 -4.15 14.88 2.76
C PRO A 72 -3.00 14.05 2.21
N ARG A 73 -2.56 13.08 3.01
CA ARG A 73 -1.55 12.10 2.61
C ARG A 73 -2.07 10.70 2.80
N TYR A 74 -1.79 9.82 1.86
CA TYR A 74 -2.35 8.48 1.80
C TYR A 74 -1.26 7.41 1.86
N MET A 75 -1.55 6.30 2.53
CA MET A 75 -0.65 5.15 2.59
C MET A 75 -1.47 3.86 2.58
N LEU A 76 -1.08 2.92 1.72
CA LEU A 76 -1.64 1.57 1.71
C LEU A 76 -0.80 0.66 2.62
N LYS A 77 -1.49 -0.09 3.48
CA LYS A 77 -0.92 -1.12 4.35
C LYS A 77 -1.56 -2.46 4.04
N PHE A 78 -0.76 -3.50 4.05
CA PHE A 78 -1.20 -4.87 3.83
C PHE A 78 -1.05 -5.62 5.15
N GLU A 79 -2.17 -6.08 5.71
CA GLU A 79 -2.22 -6.69 7.04
C GLU A 79 -2.72 -8.13 6.96
N TRP A 80 -2.03 -9.04 7.63
CA TRP A 80 -2.49 -10.42 7.72
C TRP A 80 -3.79 -10.48 8.52
N ASP A 81 -4.82 -11.12 7.95
CA ASP A 81 -6.03 -11.47 8.68
C ASP A 81 -5.72 -12.63 9.63
N ARG A 82 -5.34 -12.32 10.86
CA ARG A 82 -5.24 -13.30 11.95
C ARG A 82 -6.41 -13.11 12.88
N GLY A 83 -7.47 -13.88 12.62
CA GLY A 83 -8.65 -13.97 13.47
C GLY A 83 -8.27 -14.05 14.97
N GLY A 84 -8.56 -12.96 15.69
CA GLY A 84 -8.52 -12.91 17.16
C GLY A 84 -7.26 -12.34 17.81
N SER A 85 -6.14 -12.11 17.12
CA SER A 85 -4.97 -11.48 17.75
C SER A 85 -5.05 -9.96 17.70
N ARG A 86 -5.04 -9.29 18.86
CA ARG A 86 -5.07 -7.81 19.00
C ARG A 86 -3.89 -7.08 18.34
N ARG A 87 -2.84 -7.81 17.92
CA ARG A 87 -1.74 -7.28 17.12
C ARG A 87 -1.91 -7.79 15.69
N ARG A 88 -2.41 -6.92 14.81
CA ARG A 88 -2.42 -7.17 13.37
C ARG A 88 -0.98 -7.09 12.88
N ASN A 89 -0.53 -8.16 12.23
CA ASN A 89 0.82 -8.21 11.70
C ASN A 89 0.81 -7.58 10.31
N MET A 90 1.61 -6.53 10.14
CA MET A 90 1.81 -5.91 8.83
C MET A 90 2.69 -6.81 7.96
N PHE A 91 2.29 -6.98 6.71
CA PHE A 91 3.08 -7.62 5.67
C PHE A 91 4.01 -6.59 5.00
N CYS A 92 3.43 -5.55 4.42
CA CYS A 92 4.15 -4.43 3.80
C CYS A 92 3.27 -3.18 3.75
N GLN A 93 3.86 -2.06 3.35
CA GLN A 93 3.17 -0.78 3.16
C GLN A 93 3.84 0.06 2.08
N THR A 94 3.07 0.88 1.38
CA THR A 94 3.60 1.83 0.39
C THR A 94 4.31 2.99 1.07
N GLU A 95 5.00 3.80 0.27
CA GLU A 95 5.32 5.16 0.67
C GLU A 95 4.06 6.00 0.89
N ILE A 96 4.27 7.15 1.54
CA ILE A 96 3.26 8.18 1.69
C ILE A 96 3.08 8.89 0.34
N MET A 97 1.88 8.76 -0.21
CA MET A 97 1.43 9.48 -1.39
C MET A 97 0.85 10.82 -0.94
N ASP A 98 1.41 11.93 -1.42
CA ASP A 98 1.03 13.29 -1.02
C ASP A 98 0.73 14.21 -2.22
N ASN A 99 0.77 13.68 -3.44
CA ASN A 99 0.42 14.38 -4.66
C ASN A 99 0.03 13.39 -5.78
N VAL A 100 -0.46 13.93 -6.88
CA VAL A 100 -0.92 13.16 -8.06
C VAL A 100 0.20 12.37 -8.73
N HIS A 101 1.44 12.88 -8.73
CA HIS A 101 2.58 12.18 -9.34
C HIS A 101 2.92 10.91 -8.57
N LYS A 102 3.13 11.00 -7.25
CA LYS A 102 3.38 9.83 -6.39
C LYS A 102 2.22 8.86 -6.40
N TRP A 103 0.99 9.36 -6.48
CA TRP A 103 -0.19 8.53 -6.62
C TRP A 103 -0.12 7.66 -7.88
N ASN A 104 0.10 8.28 -9.04
CA ASN A 104 0.19 7.60 -10.34
C ASN A 104 1.41 6.66 -10.45
N GLU A 105 2.51 6.98 -9.79
CA GLU A 105 3.68 6.11 -9.68
C GLU A 105 3.41 4.90 -8.78
N THR A 106 2.65 5.10 -7.70
CA THR A 106 2.37 4.05 -6.70
C THR A 106 1.26 3.12 -7.15
N ILE A 107 0.19 3.63 -7.74
CA ILE A 107 -1.00 2.87 -8.09
C ILE A 107 -1.26 3.05 -9.58
N SER A 108 -1.11 1.96 -10.33
CA SER A 108 -1.43 1.92 -11.76
C SER A 108 -2.52 0.89 -12.04
N GLU A 109 -3.53 1.30 -12.80
CA GLU A 109 -4.56 0.37 -13.25
C GLU A 109 -3.98 -0.55 -14.33
N TRP A 110 -4.13 -1.87 -14.13
CA TRP A 110 -3.65 -2.87 -15.10
C TRP A 110 -4.79 -3.52 -15.87
N SER A 111 -5.88 -3.83 -15.18
CA SER A 111 -7.13 -4.29 -15.78
C SER A 111 -8.31 -3.86 -14.91
N SER A 112 -9.54 -4.12 -15.38
CA SER A 112 -10.77 -3.83 -14.62
C SER A 112 -10.72 -4.41 -13.20
N GLU A 113 -10.13 -5.60 -13.02
CA GLU A 113 -10.13 -6.34 -11.75
C GLU A 113 -8.81 -6.29 -10.97
N ARG A 114 -7.77 -5.66 -11.53
CA ARG A 114 -6.40 -5.71 -10.98
C ARG A 114 -5.74 -4.35 -10.97
N CYS A 115 -5.06 -4.05 -9.86
CA CYS A 115 -4.20 -2.88 -9.72
C CYS A 115 -2.75 -3.33 -9.59
N ARG A 116 -1.83 -2.54 -10.10
CA ARG A 116 -0.41 -2.66 -9.83
C ARG A 116 -0.03 -1.65 -8.76
N ILE A 117 0.66 -2.13 -7.73
CA ILE A 117 1.09 -1.35 -6.59
C ILE A 117 2.61 -1.35 -6.54
N MET A 118 3.22 -0.17 -6.63
CA MET A 118 4.64 0.01 -6.38
C MET A 118 4.87 -0.01 -4.87
N MET A 119 5.66 -0.99 -4.42
CA MET A 119 5.91 -1.24 -3.01
C MET A 119 7.33 -0.85 -2.66
N GLN A 120 7.48 0.06 -1.69
CA GLN A 120 8.81 0.41 -1.17
C GLN A 120 9.35 -0.74 -0.32
N CYS A 121 10.59 -1.11 -0.59
CA CYS A 121 11.38 -2.08 0.16
C CYS A 121 12.50 -1.35 0.91
N SER A 122 13.55 -2.06 1.33
CA SER A 122 14.72 -1.42 1.94
C SER A 122 15.59 -0.72 0.90
N ASP A 123 16.26 0.35 1.34
CA ASP A 123 17.30 1.06 0.57
C ASP A 123 16.79 1.69 -0.73
N ASP A 124 15.63 2.37 -0.68
CA ASP A 124 14.98 3.04 -1.84
C ASP A 124 14.78 2.12 -3.05
N ARG A 125 14.62 0.81 -2.79
CA ARG A 125 14.26 -0.16 -3.81
C ARG A 125 12.76 -0.35 -3.83
N TYR A 126 12.23 -0.51 -5.03
CA TYR A 126 10.80 -0.71 -5.23
C TYR A 126 10.55 -2.04 -5.94
N ILE A 127 9.47 -2.71 -5.56
CA ILE A 127 8.98 -3.90 -6.25
C ILE A 127 7.55 -3.64 -6.73
N LEU A 128 7.25 -4.10 -7.93
CA LEU A 128 5.90 -4.02 -8.48
C LEU A 128 5.10 -5.26 -8.10
N LEU A 129 3.97 -5.06 -7.45
CA LEU A 129 3.07 -6.13 -7.04
C LEU A 129 1.71 -5.98 -7.73
N GLU A 130 1.05 -7.10 -8.00
CA GLU A 130 -0.33 -7.10 -8.48
C GLU A 130 -1.28 -7.32 -7.30
N LEU A 131 -2.18 -6.37 -7.09
CA LEU A 131 -3.27 -6.42 -6.13
C LEU A 131 -4.53 -6.96 -6.81
N GLN A 132 -5.10 -8.00 -6.21
CA GLN A 132 -6.42 -8.51 -6.53
C GLN A 132 -7.30 -8.44 -5.27
N ILE A 133 -8.48 -7.84 -5.39
CA ILE A 133 -9.51 -7.88 -4.33
C ILE A 133 -10.50 -8.97 -4.70
N CYS A 134 -10.62 -10.00 -3.87
CA CYS A 134 -11.37 -11.20 -4.24
C CYS A 134 -12.89 -11.05 -4.10
N GLU A 135 -13.37 -10.01 -3.41
CA GLU A 135 -14.80 -9.73 -3.27
C GLU A 135 -15.21 -8.51 -4.09
N THR A 136 -16.17 -8.70 -5.00
CA THR A 136 -16.65 -7.64 -5.92
C THR A 136 -17.15 -6.38 -5.20
N ASN A 137 -17.75 -6.53 -4.02
CA ASN A 137 -18.21 -5.36 -3.24
C ASN A 137 -17.03 -4.57 -2.65
N GLU A 138 -16.02 -5.27 -2.12
CA GLU A 138 -14.81 -4.65 -1.58
C GLU A 138 -13.99 -4.01 -2.69
N GLU A 139 -13.93 -4.66 -3.85
CA GLU A 139 -13.28 -4.16 -5.05
C GLU A 139 -13.91 -2.85 -5.51
N ARG A 140 -15.25 -2.79 -5.62
CA ARG A 140 -15.96 -1.57 -6.01
C ARG A 140 -15.68 -0.43 -5.02
N LYS A 141 -15.82 -0.68 -3.72
CA LYS A 141 -15.52 0.34 -2.69
C LYS A 141 -14.08 0.83 -2.78
N PHE A 142 -13.14 -0.06 -3.09
CA PHE A 142 -11.74 0.29 -3.24
C PHE A 142 -11.53 1.18 -4.46
N ARG A 143 -12.09 0.81 -5.61
CA ARG A 143 -12.02 1.59 -6.85
C ARG A 143 -12.65 2.98 -6.70
N ASP A 144 -13.84 3.06 -6.12
CA ASP A 144 -14.51 4.33 -5.83
C ASP A 144 -13.63 5.24 -4.96
N MET A 145 -12.94 4.64 -3.99
CA MET A 145 -11.99 5.34 -3.13
C MET A 145 -10.77 5.81 -3.93
N LEU A 146 -10.14 4.95 -4.75
CA LEU A 146 -9.02 5.36 -5.61
C LEU A 146 -9.40 6.54 -6.51
N CYS A 147 -10.56 6.49 -7.14
CA CYS A 147 -11.08 7.57 -8.00
C CYS A 147 -11.19 8.89 -7.23
N ARG A 148 -11.83 8.87 -6.05
CA ARG A 148 -11.98 10.07 -5.20
C ARG A 148 -10.64 10.68 -4.78
N ILE A 149 -9.61 9.86 -4.51
CA ILE A 149 -8.28 10.38 -4.13
C ILE A 149 -7.57 10.98 -5.33
N SER A 150 -7.67 10.34 -6.49
CA SER A 150 -7.12 10.89 -7.74
C SER A 150 -7.69 12.27 -8.02
N GLU A 151 -9.03 12.40 -7.99
CA GLU A 151 -9.73 13.67 -8.17
C GLU A 151 -9.32 14.72 -7.12
N GLU A 152 -9.19 14.31 -5.85
CA GLU A 152 -8.74 15.18 -4.77
C GLU A 152 -7.32 15.71 -5.01
N PHE A 153 -6.39 14.86 -5.45
CA PHE A 153 -5.03 15.30 -5.79
C PHE A 153 -4.97 16.18 -7.03
N GLU A 154 -5.80 15.92 -8.05
CA GLU A 154 -5.91 16.79 -9.23
C GLU A 154 -6.40 18.19 -8.84
N ILE A 155 -7.44 18.29 -8.01
CA ILE A 155 -7.93 19.58 -7.50
C ILE A 155 -6.84 20.31 -6.72
N TRP A 156 -6.09 19.60 -5.87
CA TRP A 156 -5.00 20.20 -5.11
C TRP A 156 -3.86 20.69 -6.01
N ALA A 157 -3.52 19.95 -7.07
CA ALA A 157 -2.54 20.40 -8.06
C ALA A 157 -2.99 21.69 -8.76
N GLU A 158 -4.25 21.75 -9.20
CA GLU A 158 -4.84 22.96 -9.82
C GLU A 158 -4.81 24.17 -8.89
N ILE A 159 -5.09 24.00 -7.59
CA ILE A 159 -5.09 25.07 -6.60
C ILE A 159 -3.66 25.55 -6.29
N MET A 160 -2.71 24.62 -6.21
CA MET A 160 -1.31 24.93 -5.89
C MET A 160 -0.50 25.42 -7.09
N GLY A 161 -1.02 25.26 -8.31
CA GLY A 161 -0.37 25.68 -9.55
C GLY A 161 0.75 24.75 -10.01
N ASP A 162 0.69 23.47 -9.61
CA ASP A 162 1.56 22.39 -10.07
C ASP A 162 0.99 21.72 -11.34
#